data_AF-A0A7W7QSJ8-F1
#
_entry.id   AF-A0A7W7QSJ8-F1
#
_cell.length_a   1.000
_cell.length_b   1.000
_cell.length_c   1.000
_cell.angle_alpha   90.00
_cell.angle_beta   90.00
_cell.angle_gamma   90.00
#
_symmetry.space_group_name_H-M   'P 1'
#
loop_
_entity.id
_entity.type
_entity.pdbx_description
1 polymer ?
#
loop_
_entity_poly.entity_id
_entity_poly.type
_entity_poly.pdbx_seq_one_letter_code
_entity_poly.pdbx_strand_id
1 'polypeptide(L)'
;MSARDTNIKAAWVGAAATVLAAVISLVGVLIFNSRGENPMRVSLASPTFKSSPDHGSSIFFSGTWTGTATHPTAALEFPVNFWIPDSIQSGTESGVLRWAEELHCFARLRWVGGANEKATLDLKEVTGKGCYAGRLTLVRQADNEIYFEVTRQGESAPRYLGRLSRK
;
A
#
# COMPACT_ATOMS: atom_id res chain seq x y z
N MET A 1 11.80 44.95 -28.13
CA MET A 1 12.45 44.14 -29.19
C MET A 1 13.25 43.02 -28.53
N SER A 2 13.14 41.83 -29.11
CA SER A 2 13.88 40.59 -28.83
C SER A 2 13.38 39.68 -27.70
N ALA A 3 12.61 38.69 -28.17
CA ALA A 3 12.26 37.43 -27.52
C ALA A 3 13.47 36.51 -27.32
N ARG A 4 13.32 35.52 -26.43
CA ARG A 4 13.93 34.19 -26.54
C ARG A 4 13.12 33.19 -25.71
N ASP A 5 12.21 32.51 -26.40
CA ASP A 5 11.67 31.21 -26.02
C ASP A 5 12.75 30.14 -26.11
N THR A 6 12.82 29.27 -25.12
CA THR A 6 13.49 27.96 -25.26
C THR A 6 12.60 26.88 -24.67
N ASN A 7 11.86 26.24 -25.58
CA ASN A 7 11.15 24.99 -25.39
C ASN A 7 12.15 23.85 -25.12
N ILE A 8 11.96 23.08 -24.05
CA ILE A 8 12.62 21.79 -23.85
C ILE A 8 11.56 20.70 -23.96
N LYS A 9 11.52 20.03 -25.11
CA LYS A 9 10.76 18.79 -25.33
C LYS A 9 11.62 17.62 -24.83
N ALA A 10 11.22 16.97 -23.74
CA ALA A 10 11.78 15.69 -23.34
C ALA A 10 10.92 14.56 -23.92
N ALA A 11 11.40 13.97 -25.01
CA ALA A 11 10.92 12.68 -25.51
C ALA A 11 11.73 11.59 -24.81
N TRP A 12 11.07 10.70 -24.08
CA TRP A 12 11.69 9.45 -23.61
C TRP A 12 11.05 8.26 -24.33
N VAL A 13 11.93 7.57 -25.04
CA VAL A 13 11.73 6.40 -25.87
C VAL A 13 11.50 5.17 -24.98
N GLY A 14 10.55 4.32 -25.39
CA GLY A 14 10.22 3.10 -24.68
C GLY A 14 11.28 2.00 -24.75
N ALA A 15 11.15 1.03 -23.86
CA ALA A 15 11.73 -0.29 -24.02
C ALA A 15 10.77 -1.32 -23.43
N ALA A 16 10.10 -2.06 -24.31
CA ALA A 16 9.41 -3.30 -24.00
C ALA A 16 10.47 -4.42 -23.98
N ALA A 17 10.54 -5.18 -22.89
CA ALA A 17 11.35 -6.39 -22.83
C ALA A 17 10.44 -7.57 -22.45
N THR A 18 10.06 -8.33 -23.48
CA THR A 18 9.48 -9.67 -23.38
C THR A 18 10.62 -10.68 -23.25
N VAL A 19 10.63 -11.51 -22.21
CA VAL A 19 11.47 -12.73 -22.18
C VAL A 19 10.68 -13.92 -21.63
N LEU A 20 10.26 -14.74 -22.60
CA LEU A 20 10.18 -16.21 -22.67
C LEU A 20 10.11 -17.07 -21.39
N ALA A 21 9.09 -17.93 -21.42
CA ALA A 21 8.91 -19.12 -20.60
C ALA A 21 9.97 -20.20 -20.88
N ALA A 22 10.31 -20.98 -19.84
CA ALA A 22 10.92 -22.30 -19.99
C ALA A 22 10.24 -23.27 -19.02
N VAL A 23 9.48 -24.20 -19.59
CA VAL A 23 8.92 -25.38 -18.92
C VAL A 23 9.98 -26.47 -18.97
N ILE A 24 10.41 -26.97 -17.82
CA ILE A 24 11.24 -28.19 -17.74
C ILE A 24 10.44 -29.23 -16.97
N SER A 25 9.84 -30.16 -17.72
CA SER A 25 9.37 -31.43 -17.20
C SER A 25 10.55 -32.41 -17.19
N LEU A 26 10.84 -33.01 -16.04
CA LEU A 26 11.73 -34.16 -15.96
C LEU A 26 11.09 -35.20 -15.04
N VAL A 27 10.49 -36.19 -15.70
CA VAL A 27 10.14 -37.49 -15.14
C VAL A 27 11.40 -38.35 -15.19
N GLY A 28 11.82 -38.88 -14.05
CA GLY A 28 12.95 -39.80 -13.93
C GLY A 28 12.72 -40.75 -12.76
N VAL A 29 12.08 -41.88 -13.04
CA VAL A 29 12.01 -43.05 -12.15
C VAL A 29 13.30 -43.85 -12.33
N LEU A 30 14.03 -44.13 -11.25
CA LEU A 30 14.85 -45.34 -11.12
C LEU A 30 15.01 -45.75 -9.66
N ILE A 31 15.21 -47.05 -9.50
CA ILE A 31 14.90 -47.92 -8.37
C ILE A 31 16.21 -48.34 -7.64
N PHE A 32 16.08 -48.73 -6.36
CA PHE A 32 16.90 -49.70 -5.59
C PHE A 32 18.04 -49.24 -4.64
N ASN A 33 17.80 -49.59 -3.36
CA ASN A 33 18.69 -50.19 -2.35
C ASN A 33 20.08 -49.59 -2.08
N SER A 34 20.31 -49.12 -0.85
CA SER A 34 20.91 -49.96 0.22
C SER A 34 21.27 -49.15 1.48
N ARG A 35 20.89 -49.73 2.63
CA ARG A 35 21.72 -49.99 3.82
C ARG A 35 22.76 -48.93 4.23
N GLY A 36 22.55 -48.33 5.40
CA GLY A 36 23.66 -47.83 6.21
C GLY A 36 23.34 -46.58 7.01
N GLU A 37 23.25 -46.77 8.33
CA GLU A 37 23.70 -45.80 9.34
C GLU A 37 22.78 -44.60 9.61
N ASN A 38 22.09 -44.71 10.75
CA ASN A 38 21.55 -43.58 11.49
C ASN A 38 22.69 -42.87 12.24
N PRO A 39 23.06 -41.63 11.87
CA PRO A 39 23.48 -40.66 12.86
C PRO A 39 22.29 -39.78 13.20
N MET A 40 22.03 -39.68 14.50
CA MET A 40 21.15 -38.69 15.12
C MET A 40 21.18 -37.36 14.37
N ARG A 41 20.06 -37.00 13.73
CA ARG A 41 19.70 -35.60 13.53
C ARG A 41 18.53 -35.30 14.42
N VAL A 42 18.84 -34.57 15.49
CA VAL A 42 17.88 -33.79 16.26
C VAL A 42 17.07 -32.99 15.25
N SER A 43 15.81 -33.37 15.08
CA SER A 43 14.83 -32.58 14.33
C SER A 43 14.56 -31.34 15.16
N LEU A 44 15.34 -30.28 14.93
CA LEU A 44 14.96 -28.95 15.36
C LEU A 44 13.65 -28.65 14.64
N ALA A 45 12.56 -28.72 15.39
CA ALA A 45 11.28 -28.19 14.97
C ALA A 45 11.53 -26.79 14.38
N SER A 46 11.17 -26.62 13.10
CA SER A 46 11.11 -25.31 12.47
C SER A 46 10.40 -24.37 13.43
N PRO A 47 10.98 -23.20 13.77
CA PRO A 47 10.28 -22.26 14.61
C PRO A 47 8.98 -21.91 13.90
N THR A 48 7.86 -22.32 14.50
CA THR A 48 6.56 -21.73 14.22
C THR A 48 6.74 -20.26 14.53
N PHE A 49 6.96 -19.44 13.50
CA PHE A 49 6.83 -18.00 13.61
C PHE A 49 5.37 -17.76 14.00
N LYS A 50 5.11 -17.73 15.31
CA LYS A 50 3.94 -17.06 15.85
C LYS A 50 4.08 -15.65 15.36
N SER A 51 3.26 -15.27 14.39
CA SER A 51 3.01 -13.89 14.03
C SER A 51 2.69 -13.18 15.34
N SER A 52 3.70 -12.50 15.90
CA SER A 52 3.48 -11.62 17.04
C SER A 52 2.37 -10.67 16.60
N PRO A 53 1.36 -10.39 17.44
CA PRO A 53 0.52 -9.25 17.18
C PRO A 53 1.50 -8.08 17.11
N ASP A 54 1.75 -7.58 15.90
CA ASP A 54 2.37 -6.28 15.73
C ASP A 54 1.42 -5.35 16.46
N HIS A 55 1.78 -4.99 17.68
CA HIS A 55 1.38 -3.72 18.25
C HIS A 55 2.02 -2.70 17.33
N GLY A 56 1.35 -2.47 16.19
CA GLY A 56 1.90 -1.73 15.08
C GLY A 56 2.36 -0.40 15.64
N SER A 57 3.69 -0.21 15.68
CA SER A 57 4.30 1.09 15.88
C SER A 57 3.91 1.93 14.67
N SER A 58 2.70 2.45 14.74
CA SER A 58 1.99 3.29 13.80
C SER A 58 1.82 4.69 14.40
N ILE A 59 2.49 4.95 15.53
CA ILE A 59 2.56 6.25 16.21
C ILE A 59 2.93 7.36 15.21
N PHE A 60 3.73 7.01 14.19
CA PHE A 60 4.05 7.95 13.13
C PHE A 60 2.83 8.39 12.31
N PHE A 61 1.91 7.49 11.98
CA PHE A 61 0.73 7.82 11.17
C PHE A 61 -0.46 8.33 12.01
N SER A 62 -0.37 8.31 13.33
CA SER A 62 -1.44 8.84 14.18
C SER A 62 -1.58 10.36 14.05
N GLY A 63 -2.73 10.86 14.47
CA GLY A 63 -3.09 12.27 14.44
C GLY A 63 -4.01 12.64 13.27
N THR A 64 -4.15 13.96 13.08
CA THR A 64 -4.94 14.55 12.00
C THR A 64 -4.05 14.98 10.86
N TRP A 65 -4.38 14.52 9.66
CA TRP A 65 -3.66 14.84 8.44
C TRP A 65 -4.60 15.52 7.44
N THR A 66 -4.10 16.56 6.77
CA THR A 66 -4.86 17.32 5.80
C THR A 66 -4.04 17.54 4.54
N GLY A 67 -4.68 17.56 3.38
CA GLY A 67 -3.99 17.85 2.13
C GLY A 67 -4.93 17.70 0.94
N THR A 68 -4.37 17.34 -0.21
CA THR A 68 -5.11 17.22 -1.47
C THR A 68 -4.97 15.83 -2.07
N ALA A 69 -6.03 15.38 -2.73
CA ALA A 69 -6.10 14.16 -3.51
C ALA A 69 -6.30 14.50 -4.98
N THR A 70 -5.53 13.86 -5.87
CA THR A 70 -5.66 14.00 -7.31
C THR A 70 -6.20 12.70 -7.92
N HIS A 71 -7.17 12.79 -8.82
CA HIS A 71 -7.57 11.65 -9.66
C HIS A 71 -6.63 11.55 -10.88
N PRO A 72 -5.87 10.45 -11.06
CA PRO A 72 -4.77 10.38 -12.04
C PRO A 72 -5.16 10.69 -13.49
N THR A 73 -6.40 10.40 -13.89
CA THR A 73 -6.86 10.61 -15.28
C THR A 73 -7.82 11.79 -15.44
N ALA A 74 -8.32 12.37 -14.34
CA ALA A 74 -9.31 13.45 -14.42
C ALA A 74 -8.71 14.82 -14.10
N ALA A 75 -7.46 14.87 -13.64
CA ALA A 75 -6.78 16.10 -13.21
C ALA A 75 -7.61 16.96 -12.23
N LEU A 76 -8.48 16.31 -11.46
CA LEU A 76 -9.28 16.93 -10.43
C LEU A 76 -8.55 16.78 -9.09
N GLU A 77 -8.44 17.89 -8.36
CA GLU A 77 -7.87 17.95 -7.02
C GLU A 77 -8.99 18.22 -6.01
N PHE A 78 -8.97 17.48 -4.89
CA PHE A 78 -9.96 17.61 -3.83
C PHE A 78 -9.27 17.63 -2.46
N PRO A 79 -9.73 18.47 -1.53
CA PRO A 79 -9.22 18.42 -0.17
C PRO A 79 -9.57 17.09 0.51
N VAL A 80 -8.66 16.59 1.33
CA VAL A 80 -8.82 15.35 2.08
C VAL A 80 -8.37 15.53 3.53
N ASN A 81 -9.07 14.85 4.43
CA ASN A 81 -8.79 14.84 5.85
C ASN A 81 -8.75 13.41 6.36
N PHE A 82 -7.71 13.07 7.10
CA PHE A 82 -7.55 11.79 7.77
C PHE A 82 -7.44 12.03 9.27
N TRP A 83 -8.01 11.12 10.03
CA TRP A 83 -7.74 11.02 11.46
C TRP A 83 -7.44 9.58 11.79
N ILE A 84 -6.33 9.35 12.49
CA ILE A 84 -5.86 8.03 12.92
C ILE A 84 -5.57 8.14 14.43
N PRO A 85 -6.10 7.24 15.28
CA PRO A 85 -5.87 7.28 16.72
C PRO A 85 -4.42 6.91 17.06
N ASP A 86 -3.96 7.35 18.24
CA ASP A 86 -2.58 7.11 18.71
C ASP A 86 -2.27 5.66 19.05
N SER A 87 -3.31 4.85 19.28
CA SER A 87 -3.16 3.41 19.43
C SER A 87 -3.95 2.70 18.35
N ILE A 88 -3.27 1.79 17.65
CA ILE A 88 -3.85 0.99 16.58
C ILE A 88 -3.61 -0.48 16.89
N GLN A 89 -4.69 -1.25 16.89
CA GLN A 89 -4.62 -2.70 16.93
C GLN A 89 -5.00 -3.24 15.56
N SER A 90 -4.19 -4.15 15.02
CA SER A 90 -4.48 -4.76 13.72
C SER A 90 -5.87 -5.42 13.71
N GLY A 91 -6.62 -5.21 12.63
CA GLY A 91 -7.98 -5.73 12.49
C GLY A 91 -9.08 -4.90 13.17
N THR A 92 -8.75 -3.86 13.93
CA THR A 92 -9.72 -2.94 14.55
C THR A 92 -9.99 -1.71 13.69
N GLU A 93 -11.10 -1.01 13.94
CA GLU A 93 -11.32 0.31 13.37
C GLU A 93 -10.25 1.28 13.89
N SER A 94 -9.55 1.94 12.97
CA SER A 94 -8.29 2.65 13.22
C SER A 94 -8.30 4.05 12.62
N GLY A 95 -9.47 4.66 12.45
CA GLY A 95 -9.57 6.04 11.99
C GLY A 95 -10.66 6.30 10.96
N VAL A 96 -10.63 7.51 10.41
CA VAL A 96 -11.57 7.97 9.38
C VAL A 96 -10.85 8.72 8.27
N LEU A 97 -11.40 8.61 7.06
CA LEU A 97 -11.02 9.37 5.88
C LEU A 97 -12.25 10.12 5.36
N ARG A 98 -12.07 11.42 5.12
CA ARG A 98 -13.07 12.31 4.52
C ARG A 98 -12.48 12.98 3.31
N TRP A 99 -13.15 12.84 2.17
CA TRP A 99 -12.97 13.76 1.06
C TRP A 99 -13.87 14.96 1.30
N ALA A 100 -13.40 16.15 0.93
CA ALA A 100 -14.15 17.37 1.14
C ALA A 100 -15.46 17.42 0.34
N GLU A 101 -16.20 18.51 0.54
CA GLU A 101 -17.60 18.64 0.17
C GLU A 101 -17.90 18.34 -1.30
N GLU A 102 -16.97 18.47 -2.24
CA GLU A 102 -17.31 18.15 -3.64
C GLU A 102 -17.61 16.66 -3.86
N LEU A 103 -16.95 15.77 -3.11
CA LEU A 103 -17.14 14.31 -3.24
C LEU A 103 -18.08 13.73 -2.18
N HIS A 104 -18.25 14.41 -1.04
CA HIS A 104 -19.02 13.92 0.11
C HIS A 104 -18.73 12.46 0.49
N CYS A 105 -17.50 11.99 0.23
CA CYS A 105 -17.08 10.63 0.55
C CYS A 105 -16.60 10.53 2.00
N PHE A 106 -17.03 9.49 2.68
CA PHE A 106 -16.53 9.12 4.00
C PHE A 106 -16.18 7.64 4.01
N ALA A 107 -15.10 7.28 4.69
CA ALA A 107 -14.72 5.90 4.94
C ALA A 107 -14.19 5.75 6.37
N ARG A 108 -14.52 4.62 7.00
CA ARG A 108 -13.79 4.14 8.18
C ARG A 108 -12.55 3.41 7.73
N LEU A 109 -11.48 3.59 8.48
CA LEU A 109 -10.20 2.97 8.20
C LEU A 109 -10.05 1.77 9.13
N ARG A 110 -9.59 0.64 8.59
CA ARG A 110 -9.22 -0.54 9.38
C ARG A 110 -7.76 -0.85 9.14
N TRP A 111 -6.95 -0.91 10.19
CA TRP A 111 -5.54 -1.24 10.05
C TRP A 111 -5.36 -2.67 9.55
N VAL A 112 -4.60 -2.82 8.46
CA VAL A 112 -4.24 -4.12 7.90
C VAL A 112 -2.83 -4.50 8.34
N GLY A 113 -1.92 -3.54 8.37
CA GLY A 113 -0.53 -3.76 8.75
C GLY A 113 0.37 -2.62 8.29
N GLY A 114 1.61 -2.65 8.75
CA GLY A 114 2.61 -1.63 8.39
C GLY A 114 3.61 -1.37 9.50
N ALA A 115 4.58 -0.52 9.17
CA ALA A 115 5.62 -0.01 10.06
C ALA A 115 5.81 1.50 9.83
N ASN A 116 6.76 2.12 10.53
CA ASN A 116 7.00 3.57 10.52
C ASN A 116 7.10 4.22 9.13
N GLU A 117 7.57 3.49 8.11
CA GLU A 117 7.76 4.02 6.76
C GLU A 117 6.55 3.81 5.84
N LYS A 118 5.75 2.76 6.09
CA LYS A 118 4.63 2.39 5.22
C LYS A 118 3.53 1.70 6.00
N ALA A 119 2.30 2.16 5.81
CA ALA A 119 1.10 1.58 6.38
C ALA A 119 0.06 1.22 5.32
N THR A 120 -0.74 0.20 5.61
CA THR A 120 -1.86 -0.23 4.80
C THR A 120 -3.12 -0.31 5.64
N LEU A 121 -4.19 0.31 5.16
CA LEU A 121 -5.51 0.31 5.79
C LEU A 121 -6.57 -0.09 4.76
N ASP A 122 -7.60 -0.80 5.19
CA ASP A 122 -8.79 -1.03 4.38
C ASP A 122 -9.76 0.14 4.56
N LEU A 123 -10.41 0.57 3.46
CA LEU A 123 -11.55 1.48 3.50
C LEU A 123 -12.81 0.64 3.73
N LYS A 124 -13.43 0.81 4.89
CA LYS A 124 -14.66 0.15 5.34
C LYS A 124 -15.78 1.17 5.52
N GLU A 125 -17.03 0.68 5.54
CA GLU A 125 -18.22 1.49 5.78
C GLU A 125 -18.24 2.78 4.92
N VAL A 126 -17.93 2.61 3.63
CA VAL A 126 -17.80 3.74 2.70
C VAL A 126 -19.17 4.30 2.37
N THR A 127 -19.34 5.61 2.56
CA THR A 127 -20.57 6.34 2.28
C THR A 127 -20.30 7.51 1.32
N GLY A 128 -21.33 7.93 0.59
CA GLY A 128 -21.27 8.95 -0.44
C GLY A 128 -21.44 8.40 -1.87
N LYS A 129 -21.85 9.27 -2.81
CA LYS A 129 -22.15 8.88 -4.18
C LYS A 129 -20.83 8.72 -4.97
N GLY A 130 -20.61 7.54 -5.54
CA GLY A 130 -19.37 7.27 -6.31
C GLY A 130 -18.15 6.96 -5.44
N CYS A 131 -18.36 6.72 -4.14
CA CYS A 131 -17.33 6.29 -3.20
C CYS A 131 -17.31 4.75 -3.13
N TYR A 132 -16.13 4.16 -3.01
CA TYR A 132 -15.97 2.71 -3.05
C TYR A 132 -15.06 2.20 -1.94
N ALA A 133 -15.36 0.99 -1.47
CA ALA A 133 -14.43 0.23 -0.66
C ALA A 133 -13.11 -0.01 -1.41
N GLY A 134 -12.04 -0.19 -0.66
CA GLY A 134 -10.71 -0.21 -1.24
C GLY A 134 -9.61 -0.32 -0.20
N ARG A 135 -8.41 0.08 -0.61
CA ARG A 135 -7.21 0.09 0.22
C ARG A 135 -6.54 1.44 0.18
N LEU A 136 -6.14 1.91 1.36
CA LEU A 136 -5.33 3.10 1.58
C LEU A 136 -3.91 2.64 1.88
N THR A 137 -2.95 3.14 1.13
CA THR A 137 -1.53 2.99 1.42
C THR A 137 -0.99 4.34 1.84
N LEU A 138 -0.29 4.39 2.97
CA LEU A 138 0.40 5.57 3.46
C LEU A 138 1.91 5.33 3.41
N VAL A 139 2.67 6.32 2.96
CA VAL A 139 4.12 6.28 2.89
C VAL A 139 4.66 7.53 3.54
N ARG A 140 5.54 7.37 4.53
CA ARG A 140 6.22 8.50 5.17
C ARG A 140 7.13 9.21 4.16
N GLN A 141 7.10 10.54 4.16
CA GLN A 141 8.00 11.36 3.35
C GLN A 141 8.91 12.21 4.25
N ALA A 142 8.36 12.75 5.33
CA ALA A 142 9.07 13.49 6.37
C ALA A 142 8.32 13.36 7.70
N ASP A 143 8.77 14.03 8.77
CA ASP A 143 8.13 13.92 10.09
C ASP A 143 6.66 14.36 10.12
N ASN A 144 6.32 15.38 9.34
CA ASN A 144 4.98 15.94 9.26
C ASN A 144 4.39 15.80 7.85
N GLU A 145 4.90 14.86 7.05
CA GLU A 145 4.45 14.68 5.67
C GLU A 145 4.32 13.22 5.27
N ILE A 146 3.19 12.88 4.66
CA ILE A 146 2.90 11.55 4.12
C ILE A 146 2.38 11.65 2.69
N TYR A 147 2.79 10.72 1.86
CA TYR A 147 2.17 10.43 0.57
C TYR A 147 1.13 9.32 0.77
N PHE A 148 0.01 9.39 0.06
CA PHE A 148 -1.00 8.35 0.12
C PHE A 148 -1.50 7.93 -1.25
N GLU A 149 -2.00 6.70 -1.31
CA GLU A 149 -2.67 6.13 -2.46
C GLU A 149 -3.94 5.42 -2.03
N VAL A 150 -5.02 5.62 -2.78
CA VAL A 150 -6.27 4.90 -2.62
C VAL A 150 -6.53 4.06 -3.86
N THR A 151 -6.60 2.75 -3.69
CA THR A 151 -7.01 1.79 -4.72
C THR A 151 -8.42 1.31 -4.44
N ARG A 152 -9.26 1.23 -5.47
CA ARG A 152 -10.58 0.61 -5.35
C ARG A 152 -10.42 -0.91 -5.23
N GLN A 153 -11.30 -1.55 -4.48
CA GLN A 153 -11.29 -3.00 -4.35
C GLN A 153 -11.40 -3.68 -5.73
N GLY A 154 -10.51 -4.64 -5.99
CA GLY A 154 -10.44 -5.36 -7.27
C GLY A 154 -9.61 -4.65 -8.34
N GLU A 155 -9.11 -3.45 -8.08
CA GLU A 155 -8.25 -2.71 -9.00
C GLU A 155 -6.79 -2.74 -8.54
N SER A 156 -5.87 -2.70 -9.52
CA SER A 156 -4.43 -2.63 -9.29
C SER A 156 -3.87 -1.21 -9.35
N ALA A 157 -4.56 -0.29 -10.05
CA ALA A 157 -4.13 1.08 -10.21
C ALA A 157 -4.75 2.00 -9.13
N PRO A 158 -4.03 3.04 -8.66
CA PRO A 158 -4.58 4.03 -7.75
C PRO A 158 -5.68 4.84 -8.44
N ARG A 159 -6.77 5.10 -7.70
CA ARG A 159 -7.85 6.01 -8.09
C ARG A 159 -7.61 7.42 -7.60
N TYR A 160 -6.97 7.54 -6.44
CA TYR A 160 -6.57 8.81 -5.86
C TYR A 160 -5.16 8.69 -5.30
N LEU A 161 -4.40 9.75 -5.41
CA LEU A 161 -3.08 9.89 -4.84
C LEU A 161 -2.90 11.31 -4.32
N GLY A 162 -1.98 11.52 -3.38
CA GLY A 162 -1.76 12.86 -2.87
C GLY A 162 -0.78 12.94 -1.72
N ARG A 163 -0.64 14.15 -1.20
CA ARG A 163 0.24 14.46 -0.07
C ARG A 163 -0.58 15.07 1.05
N LEU A 164 -0.21 14.74 2.27
CA LEU A 164 -0.85 15.23 3.49
C LEU A 164 0.20 15.76 4.43
N SER A 165 -0.16 16.82 5.12
CA SER A 165 0.61 17.39 6.21
C SER A 165 -0.13 17.23 7.52
N ARG A 166 0.63 17.02 8.59
CA ARG A 166 0.08 16.94 9.95
C ARG A 166 -0.41 18.32 10.38
N LYS A 167 -1.60 18.38 10.98
CA LYS A 167 -2.17 19.61 11.53
C LYS A 167 -1.67 19.90 12.94
#